data_AF-A0A368FPG9-F1
#
_entry.id   AF-A0A368FPG9-F1
#
_cell.length_a   1.000
_cell.length_b   1.000
_cell.length_c   1.000
_cell.angle_alpha   90.00
_cell.angle_beta   90.00
_cell.angle_gamma   90.00
#
_symmetry.space_group_name_H-M   'P 1'
#
loop_
_entity.id
_entity.type
_entity.pdbx_description
1 polymer ?
#
loop_
_entity_poly.entity_id
_entity_poly.type
_entity_poly.pdbx_seq_one_letter_code
_entity_poly.pdbx_strand_id
1 'polypeptide(L)'
;MSSPKLKGNPVGKTDHYVVQRQPVPLDSCVFCDADSNDSNSSMSLKFAFVIIHLTRYYQVVAIYTLQAADKHDKELWIEKFQESIENYESIQLKDMLKCTPLFSSLSLRRCSSSRLMTKNHKEKEKDGKECCDSGESKE
;
A
#
# COMPACT_ATOMS: atom_id res chain seq x y z
N MET A 1 51.22 -17.21 9.00
CA MET A 1 50.67 -15.86 8.75
C MET A 1 49.62 -15.62 9.81
N SER A 2 49.84 -14.65 10.69
CA SER A 2 49.06 -14.44 11.91
C SER A 2 48.14 -13.23 11.73
N SER A 3 46.83 -13.42 11.84
CA SER A 3 45.84 -12.34 11.76
C SER A 3 45.90 -11.44 13.01
N PRO A 4 45.72 -10.11 12.88
CA PRO A 4 45.74 -9.21 14.03
C PRO A 4 44.43 -9.30 14.82
N LYS A 5 44.54 -9.41 16.15
CA LYS A 5 43.40 -9.32 17.08
C LYS A 5 43.07 -7.85 17.33
N LEU A 6 41.93 -7.39 16.82
CA LEU A 6 41.34 -6.11 17.20
C LEU A 6 40.65 -6.27 18.56
N LYS A 7 41.23 -5.67 19.60
CA LYS A 7 40.62 -5.58 20.93
C LYS A 7 39.72 -4.34 20.96
N GLY A 8 38.44 -4.53 20.62
CA GLY A 8 37.40 -3.52 20.72
C GLY A 8 36.74 -3.52 22.10
N ASN A 9 36.58 -2.34 22.67
CA ASN A 9 35.81 -2.05 23.89
C ASN A 9 34.31 -2.33 23.63
N PRO A 10 33.52 -2.87 24.59
CA PRO A 10 32.11 -3.17 24.35
C PRO A 10 31.27 -1.89 24.43
N VAL A 11 31.22 -1.15 23.32
CA VAL A 11 30.14 -0.20 23.05
C VAL A 11 28.87 -1.01 22.80
N GLY A 12 27.75 -0.56 23.38
CA GLY A 12 26.48 -1.27 23.48
C GLY A 12 26.14 -2.12 22.25
N LYS A 13 25.75 -3.38 22.50
CA LYS A 13 25.48 -4.39 21.47
C LYS A 13 24.50 -3.80 20.45
N THR A 14 24.98 -3.47 19.25
CA THR A 14 24.10 -3.22 18.11
C THR A 14 23.55 -4.56 17.70
N ASP A 15 22.26 -4.77 17.91
CA ASP A 15 21.60 -5.99 17.45
C ASP A 15 21.56 -5.96 15.92
N HIS A 16 22.22 -6.94 15.32
CA HIS A 16 22.23 -7.14 13.88
C HIS A 16 21.31 -8.32 13.55
N TYR A 17 20.30 -8.08 12.72
CA TYR A 17 19.40 -9.13 12.25
C TYR A 17 19.90 -9.70 10.91
N VAL A 18 19.89 -11.03 10.79
CA VAL A 18 20.20 -11.73 9.54
C VAL A 18 18.90 -12.11 8.86
N VAL A 19 18.75 -11.73 7.60
CA VAL A 19 17.58 -12.12 6.80
C VAL A 19 17.65 -13.61 6.52
N GLN A 20 16.65 -14.34 7.00
CA GLN A 20 16.45 -15.75 6.65
C GLN A 20 15.52 -15.84 5.43
N ARG A 21 16.01 -16.42 4.33
CA ARG A 21 15.30 -16.55 3.04
C ARG A 21 14.99 -15.18 2.41
N GLN A 22 13.82 -15.04 1.80
CA GLN A 22 13.36 -13.82 1.12
C GLN A 22 12.19 -13.23 1.91
N PRO A 23 12.10 -11.90 2.04
CA PRO A 23 10.90 -11.25 2.57
C PRO A 23 9.65 -11.67 1.79
N VAL A 24 8.53 -11.83 2.50
CA VAL A 24 7.24 -12.17 1.89
C VAL A 24 6.47 -10.88 1.62
N PRO A 25 6.09 -10.58 0.37
CA PRO A 25 5.28 -9.40 0.06
C PRO A 25 3.87 -9.53 0.64
N LEU A 26 3.30 -8.44 1.18
CA LEU A 26 1.99 -8.45 1.84
C LEU A 26 0.82 -8.69 0.86
N ASP A 27 0.94 -8.28 -0.41
CA ASP A 27 -0.06 -8.47 -1.46
C ASP A 27 -0.24 -9.93 -1.91
N SER A 28 0.67 -10.80 -1.49
CA SER A 28 0.72 -12.22 -1.85
C SER A 28 0.91 -13.12 -0.63
N CYS A 29 0.73 -12.55 0.56
CA CYS A 29 0.80 -13.22 1.84
C CYS A 29 -0.61 -13.63 2.29
N VAL A 30 -0.80 -14.90 2.67
CA VAL A 30 -2.01 -15.39 3.31
C VAL A 30 -1.67 -15.85 4.72
N PHE A 31 -2.44 -15.40 5.69
CA PHE A 31 -2.30 -15.79 7.09
C PHE A 31 -3.38 -16.79 7.47
N CYS A 32 -3.00 -17.86 8.17
CA CYS A 32 -3.94 -18.86 8.68
C CYS A 32 -3.70 -19.10 10.16
N ASP A 33 -4.77 -19.01 10.94
CA ASP A 33 -4.75 -19.46 12.32
C ASP A 33 -4.73 -21.00 12.35
N ALA A 34 -3.69 -21.58 12.95
CA ALA A 34 -3.63 -23.00 13.23
C ALA A 34 -4.19 -23.26 14.63
N ASP A 35 -5.48 -23.53 14.70
CA ASP A 35 -6.12 -23.94 15.94
C ASP A 35 -5.64 -25.33 16.36
N SER A 36 -5.18 -25.44 17.61
CA SER A 36 -4.88 -26.71 18.27
C SER A 36 -6.19 -27.40 18.68
N ASN A 37 -7.09 -27.69 17.74
CA ASN A 37 -8.42 -28.23 18.06
C ASN A 37 -8.38 -29.70 18.51
N ASP A 38 -7.33 -30.45 18.14
CA ASP A 38 -7.18 -31.86 18.57
C ASP A 38 -6.26 -31.98 19.79
N SER A 39 -6.84 -31.65 20.94
CA SER A 39 -6.24 -31.74 22.28
C SER A 39 -5.84 -33.16 22.73
N ASN A 40 -6.09 -34.19 21.91
CA ASN A 40 -5.75 -35.59 22.20
C ASN A 40 -4.48 -36.10 21.51
N SER A 41 -3.79 -35.29 20.70
CA SER A 41 -2.49 -35.63 20.14
C SER A 41 -1.37 -34.98 20.94
N SER A 42 -0.50 -35.80 21.57
CA SER A 42 0.74 -35.36 22.22
C SER A 42 1.73 -34.69 21.26
N MET A 43 1.44 -34.68 19.96
CA MET A 43 2.25 -34.15 18.88
C MET A 43 1.64 -32.89 18.24
N SER A 44 0.62 -32.29 18.86
CA SER A 44 0.00 -31.05 18.38
C SER A 44 0.89 -29.83 18.62
N LEU A 45 1.00 -28.98 17.59
CA LEU A 45 1.64 -27.68 17.73
C LEU A 45 0.78 -26.79 18.62
N LYS A 46 1.39 -26.10 19.59
CA LYS A 46 0.72 -25.18 20.51
C LYS A 46 1.00 -23.74 20.09
N PHE A 47 -0.03 -22.90 20.07
CA PHE A 47 0.10 -21.47 19.74
C PHE A 47 0.75 -21.25 18.37
N ALA A 48 0.44 -22.14 17.42
CA ALA A 48 0.96 -22.06 16.07
C ALA A 48 0.04 -21.24 15.17
N PHE A 49 0.64 -20.71 14.11
CA PHE A 49 -0.02 -20.06 13.00
C PHE A 49 0.80 -20.29 11.73
N VAL A 50 0.19 -20.04 10.57
CA VAL A 50 0.80 -20.32 9.27
C VAL A 50 0.78 -19.08 8.40
N ILE A 51 1.92 -18.81 7.75
CA ILE A 51 2.05 -17.82 6.69
C ILE A 51 2.27 -18.57 5.38
N ILE A 52 1.46 -18.27 4.38
CA ILE A 52 1.53 -18.87 3.04
C ILE A 52 1.89 -17.76 2.06
N HIS A 53 3.01 -17.94 1.37
CA HIS A 53 3.39 -17.07 0.26
C HIS A 53 2.86 -17.67 -1.05
N LEU A 54 2.00 -16.92 -1.72
CA LEU A 54 1.40 -17.31 -3.00
C LEU A 54 2.02 -16.52 -4.15
N THR A 55 1.90 -17.05 -5.35
CA THR A 55 2.07 -16.23 -6.56
C THR A 55 0.77 -15.49 -6.88
N ARG A 56 0.80 -14.56 -7.83
CA ARG A 56 -0.41 -13.93 -8.40
C ARG A 56 -1.38 -14.92 -9.06
N TYR A 57 -0.93 -16.14 -9.34
CA TYR A 57 -1.76 -17.24 -9.86
C TYR A 57 -2.16 -18.24 -8.77
N TYR A 58 -2.06 -17.85 -7.49
CA TYR A 58 -2.39 -18.69 -6.32
C TYR A 58 -1.58 -19.98 -6.19
N GLN A 59 -0.43 -20.07 -6.87
CA GLN A 59 0.50 -21.18 -6.66
C GLN A 59 1.29 -20.96 -5.37
N VAL A 60 1.44 -22.01 -4.55
CA VAL A 60 2.19 -21.94 -3.30
C VAL A 60 3.69 -21.84 -3.58
N VAL A 61 4.32 -20.77 -3.10
CA VAL A 61 5.77 -20.56 -3.17
C VAL A 61 6.45 -21.11 -1.92
N ALA A 62 5.89 -20.79 -0.75
CA ALA A 62 6.41 -21.25 0.54
C ALA A 62 5.31 -21.27 1.60
N ILE A 63 5.48 -22.17 2.58
CA ILE A 63 4.63 -22.28 3.77
C ILE A 63 5.55 -22.15 4.99
N TYR A 64 5.20 -21.26 5.90
CA TYR A 64 5.91 -21.03 7.14
C TYR A 64 4.98 -21.33 8.30
N THR A 65 5.25 -22.41 9.01
CA THR A 65 4.59 -22.70 10.29
C THR A 65 5.42 -22.06 11.40
N LEU A 66 4.83 -21.12 12.11
CA LEU A 66 5.45 -20.37 13.18
C LEU A 66 4.76 -20.72 14.49
N GLN A 67 5.53 -20.74 15.58
CA GLN A 67 5.02 -21.06 16.90
C GLN A 67 5.38 -19.94 17.87
N ALA A 68 4.37 -19.34 18.49
CA ALA A 68 4.55 -18.33 19.52
C ALA A 68 4.97 -18.98 20.85
N ALA A 69 5.52 -18.19 21.76
CA ALA A 69 5.90 -18.66 23.10
C ALA A 69 4.65 -19.02 23.92
N ASP A 70 3.57 -18.26 23.78
CA ASP A 70 2.30 -18.47 24.45
C ASP A 70 1.09 -17.99 23.61
N LYS A 71 -0.10 -18.14 24.17
CA LYS A 71 -1.37 -17.76 23.53
C LYS A 71 -1.48 -16.25 23.28
N HIS A 72 -0.98 -15.45 24.21
CA HIS A 72 -1.07 -13.99 24.12
C HIS A 72 -0.17 -13.48 22.98
N ASP A 73 1.06 -14.01 22.89
CA ASP A 73 1.97 -13.69 21.80
C ASP A 73 1.38 -14.09 20.44
N LYS A 74 0.73 -15.26 20.35
CA LYS A 74 0.01 -15.67 19.12
C LYS A 74 -1.06 -14.65 18.75
N GLU A 75 -1.91 -14.27 19.69
CA GLU A 75 -2.98 -13.28 19.47
C GLU A 75 -2.42 -11.93 19.01
N LEU A 76 -1.34 -11.46 19.63
CA LEU A 76 -0.66 -10.23 19.25
C LEU A 76 -0.08 -10.31 17.82
N TRP A 77 0.55 -11.42 17.45
CA TRP A 77 1.04 -11.61 16.08
C TRP A 77 -0.11 -11.58 15.08
N ILE A 78 -1.22 -12.27 15.36
CA ILE A 78 -2.41 -12.29 14.51
C ILE A 78 -2.94 -10.87 14.31
N GLU A 79 -3.13 -10.11 15.39
CA GLU A 79 -3.62 -8.72 15.35
C GLU A 79 -2.70 -7.85 14.49
N LYS A 80 -1.38 -7.95 14.69
CA LYS A 80 -0.40 -7.15 13.94
C LYS A 80 -0.36 -7.49 12.46
N PHE A 81 -0.56 -8.76 12.10
CA PHE A 81 -0.67 -9.16 10.70
C PHE A 81 -1.93 -8.60 10.07
N GLN A 82 -3.08 -8.68 10.75
CA GLN A 82 -4.34 -8.13 10.25
C GLN A 82 -4.25 -6.62 10.04
N GLU A 83 -3.75 -5.88 11.05
CA GLU A 83 -3.51 -4.44 10.98
C GLU A 83 -2.59 -4.08 9.80
N SER A 84 -1.54 -4.88 9.56
CA SER A 84 -0.60 -4.64 8.47
C SER A 84 -1.22 -4.84 7.08
N ILE A 85 -2.08 -5.84 6.92
CA ILE A 85 -2.81 -6.09 5.67
C ILE A 85 -3.81 -4.96 5.40
N GLU A 86 -4.62 -4.58 6.39
CA GLU A 86 -5.58 -3.48 6.26
C GLU A 86 -4.88 -2.15 5.92
N ASN A 87 -3.75 -1.87 6.59
CA ASN A 87 -2.94 -0.70 6.29
C ASN A 87 -2.36 -0.73 4.87
N TYR A 88 -1.89 -1.90 4.41
CA TYR A 88 -1.38 -2.07 3.05
C TYR A 88 -2.48 -1.80 2.00
N GLU A 89 -3.68 -2.36 2.18
CA GLU A 89 -4.81 -2.16 1.27
C GLU A 89 -5.26 -0.70 1.24
N SER A 90 -5.30 -0.03 2.40
CA SER A 90 -5.63 1.40 2.52
C SER A 90 -4.63 2.28 1.77
N ILE A 91 -3.33 2.02 1.93
CA ILE A 91 -2.27 2.75 1.22
C ILE A 91 -2.33 2.48 -0.29
N GLN A 92 -2.49 1.21 -0.68
CA GLN A 92 -2.59 0.81 -2.08
C GLN A 92 -3.76 1.52 -2.77
N LEU A 93 -4.95 1.54 -2.14
CA LEU A 93 -6.12 2.23 -2.66
C LEU A 93 -5.89 3.74 -2.78
N LYS A 94 -5.29 4.36 -1.75
CA LYS A 94 -4.95 5.79 -1.75
C LYS A 94 -4.01 6.15 -2.90
N ASP A 95 -3.02 5.32 -3.18
CA ASP A 95 -2.07 5.57 -4.28
C ASP A 95 -2.69 5.28 -5.65
N MET A 96 -3.56 4.28 -5.77
CA MET A 96 -4.34 4.06 -6.99
C MET A 96 -5.22 5.27 -7.35
N LEU A 97 -5.87 5.88 -6.36
CA LEU A 97 -6.72 7.06 -6.57
C LEU A 97 -5.91 8.28 -7.03
N LYS A 98 -4.69 8.48 -6.51
CA LYS A 98 -3.81 9.59 -6.95
C LYS A 98 -3.35 9.46 -8.40
N CYS A 99 -3.15 8.23 -8.86
CA CYS A 99 -2.65 7.94 -10.20
C CYS A 99 -3.78 7.81 -11.24
N THR A 100 -5.06 7.87 -10.83
CA THR A 100 -6.20 7.80 -11.75
C THR A 100 -6.42 9.18 -12.41
N PRO A 101 -6.36 9.28 -13.76
CA PRO A 101 -6.35 10.56 -14.47
C PRO A 101 -7.63 11.40 -14.30
N LEU A 102 -8.71 10.82 -13.79
CA LEU A 102 -9.95 11.53 -13.50
C LEU A 102 -9.77 12.62 -12.43
N PHE A 103 -8.84 12.45 -11.48
CA PHE A 103 -8.56 13.46 -10.44
C PHE A 103 -7.64 14.59 -10.91
N SER A 104 -6.80 14.34 -11.93
CA SER A 104 -5.93 15.37 -12.51
C SER A 104 -6.69 16.40 -13.35
N SER A 105 -7.89 16.06 -13.84
CA SER A 105 -8.68 16.93 -14.72
C SER A 105 -9.37 18.12 -14.03
N LEU A 106 -9.51 18.10 -12.70
CA LEU A 106 -10.22 19.13 -11.95
C LEU A 106 -9.36 20.36 -11.60
N SER A 107 -8.04 20.30 -11.80
CA SER A 107 -7.12 21.43 -11.52
C SER A 107 -6.65 22.19 -12.77
N LEU A 108 -6.97 21.74 -13.98
CA LEU A 108 -6.56 22.38 -15.24
C LEU A 108 -7.68 23.22 -15.88
N ARG A 109 -8.17 24.26 -15.19
CA ARG A 109 -8.92 25.34 -15.85
C ARG A 109 -8.63 26.75 -15.29
N ARG A 110 -7.37 27.08 -14.98
CA ARG A 110 -7.02 28.47 -14.69
C ARG A 110 -5.54 28.81 -14.82
N CYS A 111 -4.98 28.70 -16.03
CA CYS A 111 -3.73 29.42 -16.37
C CYS A 111 -3.78 29.96 -17.79
N SER A 112 -3.95 31.28 -17.87
CA SER A 112 -3.43 32.24 -18.86
C SER A 112 -3.77 32.03 -20.35
N SER A 113 -4.69 32.81 -20.90
CA SER A 113 -4.43 34.16 -21.43
C SER A 113 -3.31 34.18 -22.48
N SER A 114 -3.70 34.15 -23.75
CA SER A 114 -2.94 34.85 -24.79
C SER A 114 -3.91 35.76 -25.54
N ARG A 115 -3.68 37.07 -25.43
CA ARG A 115 -4.32 38.07 -26.29
C ARG A 115 -3.63 37.97 -27.63
N LEU A 116 -4.35 37.52 -28.66
CA LEU A 116 -3.91 37.70 -30.04
C LEU A 116 -4.32 39.12 -30.47
N MET A 117 -3.33 39.99 -30.68
CA MET A 117 -3.53 41.26 -31.36
C MET A 117 -2.46 41.42 -32.42
N THR A 118 -2.86 41.35 -33.70
CA THR A 118 -2.33 42.23 -34.75
C THR A 118 -3.27 42.25 -35.97
N LYS A 119 -3.96 43.38 -36.11
CA LYS A 119 -4.33 44.16 -37.32
C LYS A 119 -4.48 43.44 -38.68
N ASN A 120 -5.64 43.64 -39.33
CA ASN A 120 -5.72 44.45 -40.56
C ASN A 120 -7.17 44.80 -41.00
N HIS A 121 -7.34 46.08 -41.37
CA HIS A 121 -8.30 46.70 -42.32
C HIS A 121 -9.84 46.47 -42.27
N LYS A 122 -10.54 47.50 -41.77
CA LYS A 122 -11.63 48.32 -42.39
C LYS A 122 -12.64 47.63 -43.32
N GLU A 123 -13.90 47.46 -42.87
CA GLU A 123 -15.13 47.94 -43.56
C GLU A 123 -16.42 47.74 -42.72
N LYS A 124 -17.47 48.43 -43.18
CA LYS A 124 -18.71 48.97 -42.57
C LYS A 124 -19.72 47.97 -41.95
N GLU A 125 -20.47 48.49 -40.94
CA GLU A 125 -21.96 48.51 -40.76
C GLU A 125 -22.77 47.29 -41.27
N LYS A 126 -23.70 46.65 -40.54
CA LYS A 126 -24.88 47.21 -39.85
C LYS A 126 -25.72 46.06 -39.21
N ASP A 127 -26.47 46.41 -38.17
CA ASP A 127 -27.74 45.83 -37.67
C ASP A 127 -27.84 44.39 -37.10
N GLY A 128 -28.52 44.31 -35.94
CA GLY A 128 -29.62 43.36 -35.78
C GLY A 128 -29.60 42.37 -34.63
N LYS A 129 -30.11 42.81 -33.46
CA LYS A 129 -31.24 42.18 -32.74
C LYS A 129 -31.05 40.79 -32.05
N GLU A 130 -30.85 40.88 -30.73
CA GLU A 130 -31.72 40.36 -29.64
C GLU A 130 -32.13 38.87 -29.56
N CYS A 131 -32.30 38.46 -28.29
CA CYS A 131 -32.97 37.29 -27.71
C CYS A 131 -32.05 36.17 -27.21
N CYS A 132 -32.20 35.59 -26.02
CA CYS A 132 -33.09 35.84 -24.88
C CYS A 132 -32.50 35.13 -23.65
N ASP A 133 -32.85 35.68 -22.49
CA ASP A 133 -32.84 35.10 -21.16
C ASP A 133 -33.49 33.71 -21.07
N SER A 134 -32.96 32.83 -20.20
CA SER A 134 -33.72 31.97 -19.27
C SER A 134 -32.86 30.86 -18.63
N GLY A 135 -32.93 30.76 -17.29
CA GLY A 135 -32.94 29.44 -16.64
C GLY A 135 -31.96 29.19 -15.49
N GLU A 136 -32.44 29.41 -14.27
CA GLU A 136 -32.09 28.74 -13.00
C GLU A 136 -31.86 27.21 -13.14
N SER A 137 -31.20 26.48 -12.23
CA SER A 137 -31.25 26.55 -10.76
C SER A 137 -29.97 26.02 -10.10
N LYS A 138 -29.65 26.63 -8.95
CA LYS A 138 -28.99 25.96 -7.81
C LYS A 138 -30.02 25.05 -7.15
N GLU A 139 -29.63 23.85 -6.72
CA GLU A 139 -29.48 23.47 -5.31
C GLU A 139 -28.75 22.11 -5.22
#